data_AF-A0A072TZU2-F1
#
_entry.id   AF-A0A072TZU2-F1
#
_cell.length_a   1.000
_cell.length_b   1.000
_cell.length_c   1.000
_cell.angle_alpha   90.00
_cell.angle_beta   90.00
_cell.angle_gamma   90.00
#
_symmetry.space_group_name_H-M   'P 1'
#
loop_
_entity.id
_entity.type
_entity.pdbx_description
1 polymer ?
#
loop_
_entity_poly.entity_id
_entity_poly.type
_entity_poly.pdbx_seq_one_letter_code
_entity_poly.pdbx_strand_id
1 'polypeptide(L)' 'MGWKEGEGLGGSRKGIADPIMAGSVKKDNLGVGAVQPGEVTPEDDIYEQYKKRMMLGYRHRPNPLNNPRKAYY' A
#
# COMPACT_ATOMS: atom_id res chain seq x y z
N MET A 1 39.71 3.56 11.57
CA MET A 1 38.33 3.05 11.32
C MET A 1 38.24 2.07 10.15
N GLY A 2 39.20 1.97 9.21
CA GLY A 2 39.38 0.79 8.32
C GLY A 2 38.26 0.45 7.32
N TRP A 3 37.14 1.16 7.39
CA TRP A 3 35.98 1.02 6.54
C TRP A 3 36.20 1.74 5.20
N LYS A 4 35.72 1.14 4.11
CA LYS A 4 35.79 1.67 2.75
C LYS A 4 34.39 1.95 2.22
N GLU A 5 34.26 3.02 1.44
CA GLU A 5 33.01 3.39 0.79
C GLU A 5 32.45 2.21 -0.04
N GLY A 6 31.16 1.91 0.13
CA GLY A 6 30.47 0.79 -0.51
C GLY A 6 30.61 -0.57 0.19
N GLU A 7 31.46 -0.71 1.21
CA GLU A 7 31.51 -1.95 2.00
C GLU A 7 30.45 -1.98 3.11
N GLY A 8 29.82 -3.13 3.30
CA GLY A 8 28.92 -3.37 4.41
C GLY A 8 29.64 -3.27 5.76
N LEU A 9 28.91 -2.87 6.81
CA LEU A 9 29.45 -2.85 8.17
C LEU A 9 29.57 -4.27 8.77
N GLY A 10 30.32 -4.41 9.87
CA GLY A 10 30.52 -5.67 10.61
C GLY A 10 31.77 -6.45 10.19
N GLY A 11 32.17 -7.42 11.01
CA GLY A 11 33.45 -8.16 10.84
C GLY A 11 33.59 -8.91 9.51
N SER A 12 32.48 -9.28 8.88
CA SER A 12 32.46 -9.95 7.57
C SER A 12 32.20 -9.02 6.38
N ARG A 13 32.02 -7.71 6.62
CA ARG A 13 31.67 -6.69 5.62
C ARG A 13 30.39 -6.94 4.81
N LYS A 14 29.45 -7.72 5.38
CA LYS A 14 28.18 -8.09 4.74
C LYS A 14 26.97 -7.30 5.27
N GLY A 15 27.20 -6.30 6.12
CA GLY A 15 26.14 -5.40 6.56
C GLY A 15 25.51 -4.65 5.38
N ILE A 16 24.30 -4.15 5.58
CA ILE A 16 23.63 -3.30 4.60
C ILE A 16 24.51 -2.05 4.35
N ALA A 17 24.86 -1.81 3.09
CA ALA A 17 25.65 -0.65 2.67
C ALA A 17 24.73 0.56 2.37
N ASP A 18 23.56 0.31 1.79
CA ASP A 18 22.59 1.34 1.43
C ASP A 18 21.45 1.43 2.44
N PRO A 19 21.01 2.63 2.85
CA PRO A 19 19.90 2.76 3.78
C PRO A 19 18.63 2.12 3.21
N ILE A 20 17.91 1.38 4.06
CA ILE A 20 16.57 0.90 3.71
C ILE A 20 15.55 2.01 3.93
N MET A 21 14.63 2.17 2.99
CA MET A 21 13.46 3.00 3.21
C MET A 21 12.56 2.33 4.26
N ALA A 22 12.18 3.07 5.30
CA ALA A 22 11.08 2.66 6.14
C ALA A 22 9.82 2.55 5.25
N GLY A 23 9.15 1.40 5.27
CA GLY A 23 7.91 1.20 4.52
C GLY A 23 6.85 2.24 4.91
N SER A 24 5.71 2.23 4.22
CA SER A 24 4.61 3.20 4.43
C SER A 24 4.35 3.44 5.92
N VAL A 25 4.73 4.62 6.40
CA VAL A 25 4.46 5.06 7.77
C VAL A 25 2.94 5.15 7.94
N LYS A 26 2.41 4.63 9.05
CA LYS A 26 0.98 4.68 9.35
C LYS A 26 0.49 6.12 9.20
N LYS A 27 -0.33 6.38 8.19
CA LYS A 27 -1.06 7.64 8.09
C LYS A 27 -2.03 7.69 9.29
N ASP A 28 -1.97 8.77 10.05
CA ASP A 28 -2.93 9.06 11.14
C ASP A 28 -3.01 8.01 12.27
N ASN A 29 -1.90 7.34 12.60
CA ASN A 29 -1.82 6.26 13.63
C ASN A 29 -2.75 5.06 13.37
N LEU A 30 -3.26 4.93 12.15
CA LEU A 30 -4.22 3.89 11.83
C LEU A 30 -3.56 2.49 11.86
N GLY A 31 -4.39 1.47 12.08
CA GLY A 31 -3.97 0.07 12.05
C GLY A 31 -3.45 -0.35 10.66
N VAL A 32 -2.74 -1.48 10.61
CA VAL A 32 -2.38 -2.11 9.34
C VAL A 32 -3.67 -2.45 8.58
N GLY A 33 -3.77 -2.07 7.31
CA GLY A 33 -4.96 -2.27 6.48
C GLY A 33 -6.04 -1.19 6.59
N ALA A 34 -5.80 -0.12 7.36
CA ALA A 34 -6.76 0.98 7.46
C ALA A 34 -6.84 1.86 6.21
N VAL A 35 -5.78 1.88 5.40
CA VAL A 35 -5.82 2.49 4.07
C VAL A 35 -6.66 1.59 3.18
N GLN A 36 -7.78 2.10 2.67
CA GLN A 36 -8.60 1.38 1.71
C GLN A 36 -8.03 1.60 0.30
N PRO A 37 -7.35 0.61 -0.33
CA PRO A 37 -6.74 0.79 -1.64
C PRO A 37 -7.77 1.07 -2.75
N GLY A 38 -9.06 0.77 -2.50
CA GLY A 38 -10.18 1.08 -3.40
C GLY A 38 -10.72 2.52 -3.29
N GLU A 39 -10.17 3.35 -2.40
CA GLU A 39 -10.57 4.75 -2.26
C GLU A 39 -10.06 5.58 -3.44
N VAL A 40 -10.94 6.41 -4.01
CA VAL A 40 -10.62 7.32 -5.12
C VAL A 40 -9.91 8.53 -4.54
N THR A 41 -8.68 8.79 -4.96
CA THR A 41 -7.93 9.98 -4.53
C THR A 41 -7.68 10.94 -5.70
N PRO A 42 -7.48 12.24 -5.43
CA PRO A 42 -7.18 13.22 -6.49
C PRO A 42 -5.88 12.94 -7.25
N GLU A 43 -4.95 12.20 -6.65
CA GLU A 43 -3.66 11.82 -7.21
C GLU A 43 -3.75 10.61 -8.15
N ASP A 44 -4.88 9.89 -8.16
CA ASP A 44 -5.11 8.79 -9.09
C ASP A 44 -5.19 9.31 -10.53
N ASP A 45 -4.62 8.56 -11.48
CA ASP A 45 -4.85 8.83 -12.89
C ASP A 45 -6.33 8.60 -13.29
N ILE A 46 -6.72 9.07 -14.48
CA ILE A 46 -8.10 8.98 -14.97
C ILE A 46 -8.61 7.52 -15.04
N TYR A 47 -7.73 6.58 -15.37
CA TYR A 47 -8.07 5.16 -15.50
C TYR A 47 -8.32 4.52 -14.12
N GLU A 48 -7.44 4.78 -13.15
CA GLU A 48 -7.57 4.29 -11.78
C GLU A 48 -8.78 4.92 -11.08
N GLN A 49 -9.04 6.21 -11.27
CA GLN A 49 -10.27 6.84 -10.78
C GLN A 49 -11.52 6.15 -11.34
N TYR A 50 -11.58 5.90 -12.65
CA TYR A 50 -12.70 5.22 -13.29
C TYR A 50 -12.92 3.82 -12.71
N LYS A 51 -11.84 3.02 -12.62
CA LYS A 51 -11.87 1.66 -12.09
C LYS A 51 -12.35 1.62 -10.64
N LYS A 52 -11.78 2.47 -9.77
CA LYS A 52 -12.18 2.56 -8.35
C LYS A 52 -13.64 3.01 -8.19
N ARG A 53 -14.10 4.00 -8.96
CA ARG A 53 -15.51 4.43 -8.98
C ARG A 53 -16.46 3.32 -9.43
N MET A 54 -16.11 2.58 -10.48
CA MET A 54 -16.91 1.44 -10.93
C MET A 54 -17.01 0.36 -9.83
N MET A 55 -15.91 0.04 -9.15
CA MET A 55 -15.90 -0.92 -8.05
C MET A 55 -16.81 -0.48 -6.89
N LEU A 56 -16.77 0.79 -6.48
CA LEU A 56 -17.63 1.33 -5.41
C LEU A 56 -19.12 1.31 -5.77
N GLY A 57 -19.47 1.48 -7.05
CA GLY A 57 -20.85 1.42 -7.53
C GLY A 57 -21.54 0.07 -7.27
N TYR A 58 -20.80 -1.03 -7.14
CA TYR A 58 -21.35 -2.34 -6.81
C TYR A 58 -21.60 -2.55 -5.31
N ARG A 59 -20.96 -1.76 -4.44
CA ARG A 59 -21.14 -1.85 -2.99
C ARG A 59 -22.55 -1.42 -2.57
N HIS A 60 -23.08 -0.35 -3.18
CA HIS A 60 -24.32 0.30 -2.73
C HIS A 60 -25.60 -0.13 -3.48
N ARG A 61 -25.52 -0.91 -4.55
CA ARG A 61 -26.73 -1.38 -5.26
C ARG A 61 -27.47 -2.44 -4.44
N PRO A 62 -28.81 -2.50 -4.47
CA PRO A 62 -29.55 -3.64 -3.93
C PRO A 62 -29.05 -4.96 -4.53
N ASN A 63 -28.91 -6.01 -3.72
CA ASN A 63 -28.58 -7.34 -4.23
C ASN A 63 -29.86 -8.16 -4.44
N PRO A 64 -30.32 -8.39 -5.68
CA PRO A 64 -31.54 -9.13 -5.94
C PRO A 64 -31.46 -10.62 -5.52
N LEU A 65 -30.24 -11.15 -5.30
CA LEU A 65 -30.02 -12.55 -4.93
C LEU A 65 -29.83 -12.76 -3.42
N ASN A 66 -29.89 -11.69 -2.61
CA ASN A 66 -29.71 -11.70 -1.16
C ASN A 66 -28.48 -12.49 -0.63
N ASN A 67 -27.47 -12.72 -1.47
CA ASN A 67 -26.25 -13.42 -1.09
C ASN A 67 -25.15 -12.43 -0.63
N PRO A 68 -24.18 -12.87 0.18
CA PRO A 68 -23.05 -12.03 0.55
C PRO A 68 -22.24 -11.62 -0.68
N ARG A 69 -21.95 -10.33 -0.84
CA ARG A 69 -21.04 -9.86 -1.88
C ARG A 69 -19.60 -10.16 -1.50
N LYS A 70 -18.79 -10.59 -2.48
CA LYS A 70 -17.35 -10.73 -2.30
C LYS A 70 -16.75 -9.36 -2.02
N ALA A 71 -16.09 -9.20 -0.88
CA ALA A 71 -15.28 -8.04 -0.58
C ALA A 71 -14.03 -8.10 -1.47
N TYR A 72 -13.91 -7.17 -2.40
CA TYR A 72 -12.66 -6.92 -3.13
C TYR A 72 -11.92 -5.80 -2.39
N TYR A 73 -11.49 -6.05 -1.16
CA TYR A 73 -10.59 -5.18 -0.41
C TYR A 73 -9.76 -6.01 0.56
#